data_AF-A0A1B7MHJ6-F1
#
_entry.id   AF-A0A1B7MHJ6-F1
#
_cell.length_a   1.000
_cell.length_b   1.000
_cell.length_c   1.000
_cell.angle_alpha   90.00
_cell.angle_beta   90.00
_cell.angle_gamma   90.00
#
_symmetry.space_group_name_H-M   'P 1'
#
loop_
_entity.id
_entity.type
_entity.pdbx_description
1 polymer ?
#
loop_
_entity_poly.entity_id
_entity_poly.type
_entity_poly.pdbx_seq_one_letter_code
_entity_poly.pdbx_strand_id
1 'polypeptide(L)'
;SYQKLGKETDPIKIEELKASLSKWTSHDSRGKRRADPDDDSFSIKCVGVFDTVGSVGLPEELTHKSSSTKSTFGFPNNELGEHIEHAYHALAIDETRSDFNCCKFEQTDGGRRKGQILKQCWFSGSHSDIGGGSEEHDLSDLTLWWMVANIGDMLSIDVAYITSLLNPVAPWGMQPPHNSRIGIFALSEANARELPTVTDNMTYETIHPSVLRQKQPIACDPALLCELLPLEEELQKNWPVEDIVPQKDTPPQSTSPSLPDVGTLTFDCLSCSLAVL
;
A
#
# COMPACT_ATOMS: atom_id res chain seq x y z
N SER A 1 23.65 -6.50 1.74
CA SER A 1 24.24 -5.83 0.57
C SER A 1 23.27 -4.87 -0.10
N TYR A 2 22.03 -5.28 -0.43
CA TYR A 2 20.99 -4.35 -0.92
C TYR A 2 20.71 -3.18 0.04
N GLN A 3 20.58 -3.48 1.33
CA GLN A 3 20.45 -2.49 2.40
C GLN A 3 21.64 -1.51 2.49
N LYS A 4 22.83 -1.93 2.07
CA LYS A 4 24.01 -1.04 2.05
C LYS A 4 23.99 -0.18 0.79
N LEU A 5 23.59 -0.77 -0.34
CA LEU A 5 23.50 -0.08 -1.63
C LEU A 5 22.50 1.09 -1.57
N GLY A 6 21.30 0.88 -1.01
CA GLY A 6 20.30 1.94 -0.90
C GLY A 6 20.63 3.09 0.05
N LYS A 7 21.71 2.96 0.85
CA LYS A 7 22.16 4.00 1.80
C LYS A 7 23.46 4.67 1.39
N GLU A 8 24.12 4.13 0.37
CA GLU A 8 25.45 4.57 -0.01
C GLU A 8 25.34 5.74 -0.98
N THR A 9 26.11 6.80 -0.72
CA THR A 9 26.16 8.00 -1.57
C THR A 9 27.48 8.11 -2.31
N ASP A 10 28.50 7.35 -1.91
CA ASP A 10 29.80 7.27 -2.56
C ASP A 10 29.72 6.43 -3.85
N PRO A 11 29.96 7.04 -5.04
CA PRO A 11 29.86 6.34 -6.32
C PRO A 11 30.74 5.08 -6.42
N ILE A 12 31.92 5.08 -5.79
CA ILE A 12 32.85 3.95 -5.87
C ILE A 12 32.28 2.76 -5.09
N LYS A 13 31.79 3.01 -3.88
CA LYS A 13 31.18 1.97 -3.04
C LYS A 13 29.85 1.47 -3.60
N ILE A 14 29.07 2.34 -4.25
CA ILE A 14 27.87 1.95 -4.99
C ILE A 14 28.24 0.90 -6.05
N GLU A 15 29.28 1.14 -6.84
CA GLU A 15 29.75 0.20 -7.85
C GLU A 15 30.28 -1.11 -7.24
N GLU A 16 31.05 -1.04 -6.14
CA GLU A 16 31.50 -2.24 -5.41
C GLU A 16 30.30 -3.06 -4.87
N LEU A 17 29.29 -2.39 -4.33
CA LEU A 17 28.08 -3.02 -3.81
C LEU A 17 27.25 -3.64 -4.93
N LYS A 18 27.08 -2.95 -6.07
CA LYS A 18 26.46 -3.50 -7.28
C LYS A 18 27.22 -4.72 -7.78
N ALA A 19 28.54 -4.67 -7.84
CA ALA A 19 29.38 -5.80 -8.22
C ALA A 19 29.20 -6.98 -7.24
N SER A 20 29.12 -6.72 -5.94
CA SER A 20 28.85 -7.76 -4.92
C SER A 20 27.45 -8.37 -5.02
N LEU A 21 26.48 -7.58 -5.49
CA LEU A 21 25.08 -7.97 -5.66
C LEU A 21 24.83 -8.68 -6.99
N SER A 22 25.71 -8.49 -7.99
CA SER A 22 25.60 -9.08 -9.33
C SER A 22 25.29 -10.58 -9.32
N LYS A 23 25.83 -11.35 -8.37
CA LYS A 23 25.50 -12.79 -8.20
C LYS A 23 24.00 -13.10 -8.07
N TRP A 24 23.21 -12.14 -7.61
CA TRP A 24 21.76 -12.24 -7.41
C TRP A 24 20.96 -11.37 -8.40
N THR A 25 21.59 -10.35 -8.99
CA THR A 25 20.89 -9.33 -9.79
C THR A 25 21.23 -9.36 -11.27
N SER A 26 22.37 -9.97 -11.63
CA SER A 26 22.77 -10.13 -13.03
C SER A 26 21.73 -10.97 -13.78
N HIS A 27 21.68 -10.76 -15.09
CA HIS A 27 20.85 -11.54 -16.00
C HIS A 27 21.01 -13.05 -15.74
N ASP A 28 22.26 -13.49 -15.59
CA ASP A 28 22.60 -14.91 -15.37
C ASP A 28 22.59 -15.32 -13.89
N SER A 29 22.00 -14.52 -13.00
CA SER A 29 21.87 -14.90 -11.60
C SER A 29 20.98 -16.15 -11.47
N ARG A 30 21.24 -16.99 -10.46
CA ARG A 30 20.50 -18.24 -10.27
C ARG A 30 18.99 -18.03 -10.11
N GLY A 31 18.58 -16.89 -9.54
CA GLY A 31 17.18 -16.53 -9.40
C GLY A 31 16.55 -16.19 -10.76
N LYS A 32 17.19 -15.32 -11.55
CA LYS A 32 16.70 -14.96 -12.87
C LYS A 32 16.69 -16.14 -13.84
N ARG A 33 17.73 -16.97 -13.89
CA ARG A 33 17.74 -18.22 -14.68
C ARG A 33 16.68 -19.25 -14.30
N ARG A 34 16.08 -19.15 -13.10
CA ARG A 34 14.95 -20.01 -12.73
C ARG A 34 13.62 -19.44 -13.20
N ALA A 35 13.49 -18.12 -13.20
CA ALA A 35 12.33 -17.40 -13.72
C ALA A 35 12.36 -17.32 -15.26
N ASP A 36 13.54 -17.44 -15.85
CA ASP A 36 13.86 -17.44 -17.27
C ASP A 36 14.68 -18.72 -17.59
N PRO A 37 14.03 -19.90 -17.62
CA PRO A 37 14.70 -21.17 -17.87
C PRO A 37 15.10 -21.38 -19.34
N ASP A 38 14.48 -20.63 -20.27
CA ASP A 38 14.58 -20.83 -21.71
C ASP A 38 15.44 -19.76 -22.42
N ASP A 39 16.04 -18.83 -21.67
CA ASP A 39 16.74 -17.64 -22.21
C ASP A 39 15.82 -16.78 -23.11
N ASP A 40 14.53 -16.81 -22.78
CA ASP A 40 13.46 -16.06 -23.41
C ASP A 40 12.90 -15.09 -22.38
N SER A 41 12.72 -13.82 -22.77
CA SER A 41 12.39 -12.77 -21.80
C SER A 41 11.11 -13.12 -21.03
N PHE A 42 11.22 -13.41 -19.73
CA PHE A 42 10.04 -13.63 -18.90
C PHE A 42 9.27 -12.32 -18.73
N SER A 43 7.95 -12.36 -18.85
CA SER A 43 7.08 -11.25 -18.52
C SER A 43 6.29 -11.55 -17.24
N ILE A 44 6.09 -10.51 -16.42
CA ILE A 44 5.14 -10.53 -15.31
C ILE A 44 3.88 -9.85 -15.82
N LYS A 45 2.76 -10.59 -15.83
CA LYS A 45 1.52 -10.07 -16.41
C LYS A 45 0.97 -8.91 -15.61
N CYS A 46 1.03 -9.00 -14.28
CA CYS A 46 0.49 -7.99 -13.37
C CYS A 46 1.24 -7.98 -12.03
N VAL A 47 1.52 -6.79 -11.50
CA VAL A 47 1.92 -6.58 -10.11
C VAL A 47 0.88 -5.69 -9.44
N GLY A 48 0.16 -6.24 -8.46
CA GLY A 48 -0.77 -5.51 -7.62
C GLY A 48 -0.21 -5.37 -6.21
N VAL A 49 -0.08 -4.14 -5.71
CA VAL A 49 0.45 -3.87 -4.35
C VAL A 49 -0.44 -2.89 -3.59
N PHE A 50 -0.46 -3.04 -2.28
CA PHE A 50 -1.16 -2.17 -1.35
C PHE A 50 -0.12 -1.45 -0.49
N ASP A 51 -0.06 -0.14 -0.63
CA ASP A 51 0.69 0.80 0.19
C ASP A 51 2.15 0.42 0.51
N THR A 52 2.91 -0.05 -0.49
CA THR A 52 4.34 -0.40 -0.35
C THR A 52 5.12 0.64 0.43
N VAL A 53 5.72 0.25 1.55
CA VAL A 53 6.58 1.13 2.36
C VAL A 53 8.05 0.91 2.05
N GLY A 54 8.77 2.03 1.91
CA GLY A 54 10.20 2.03 1.66
C GLY A 54 11.05 1.68 2.87
N SER A 55 10.48 1.51 4.07
CA SER A 55 11.25 1.21 5.26
C SER A 55 10.47 0.43 6.30
N VAL A 56 10.91 -0.81 6.56
CA VAL A 56 10.63 -1.49 7.82
C VAL A 56 11.66 -1.03 8.85
N GLY A 57 11.27 -0.12 9.74
CA GLY A 57 12.07 0.37 10.86
C GLY A 57 11.21 0.57 12.10
N LEU A 58 11.81 0.39 13.28
CA LEU A 58 11.20 0.86 14.54
C LEU A 58 11.30 2.40 14.60
N PRO A 59 10.35 3.10 15.25
CA PRO A 59 10.34 4.55 15.38
C PRO A 59 11.68 5.09 15.83
N GLU A 60 12.21 6.08 15.11
CA GLU A 60 13.52 6.68 15.40
C GLU A 60 13.57 7.19 16.85
N GLU A 61 12.44 7.65 17.41
CA GLU A 61 12.32 8.16 18.78
C GLU A 61 12.47 7.07 19.86
N LEU A 62 12.09 5.82 19.57
CA LEU A 62 12.35 4.66 20.44
C LEU A 62 13.81 4.17 20.32
N THR A 63 14.53 4.59 19.28
CA THR A 63 15.94 4.27 19.05
C THR A 63 16.89 5.38 19.51
N HIS A 64 16.59 6.07 20.60
CA HIS A 64 17.56 6.95 21.26
C HIS A 64 18.68 6.15 21.93
N LYS A 65 19.69 5.74 21.14
CA LYS A 65 21.13 5.57 21.49
C LYS A 65 21.93 4.85 20.38
N SER A 66 21.87 5.30 19.13
CA SER A 66 22.97 5.10 18.19
C SER A 66 22.78 5.96 16.96
N SER A 67 23.78 6.76 16.56
CA SER A 67 23.81 7.51 15.31
C SER A 67 23.87 6.63 14.05
N SER A 68 23.57 5.33 14.17
CA SER A 68 23.72 4.30 13.14
C SER A 68 22.41 3.59 12.76
N THR A 69 21.27 3.91 13.35
CA THR A 69 19.97 3.24 13.06
C THR A 69 19.06 4.10 12.19
N LYS A 70 19.57 4.61 11.06
CA LYS A 70 18.70 5.13 9.99
C LYS A 70 18.10 3.97 9.19
N SER A 71 16.76 3.93 9.12
CA SER A 71 15.89 3.25 8.15
C SER A 71 16.51 2.02 7.46
N THR A 72 16.15 0.82 7.91
CA THR A 72 16.81 -0.46 7.56
C THR A 72 16.42 -1.08 6.22
N PHE A 73 15.44 -0.51 5.50
CA PHE A 73 14.73 -1.26 4.44
C PHE A 73 14.38 -0.45 3.17
N GLY A 74 15.08 0.66 2.92
CA GLY A 74 14.98 1.46 1.68
C GLY A 74 15.02 0.62 0.40
N PHE A 75 13.96 0.66 -0.43
CA PHE A 75 14.11 0.32 -1.84
C PHE A 75 15.09 1.32 -2.47
N PRO A 76 16.21 0.87 -3.05
CA PRO A 76 17.24 1.76 -3.58
C PRO A 76 16.81 2.49 -4.86
N ASN A 77 15.72 2.04 -5.48
CA ASN A 77 15.18 2.61 -6.71
C ASN A 77 13.66 2.40 -6.76
N ASN A 78 12.94 3.42 -7.22
CA ASN A 78 11.50 3.42 -7.48
C ASN A 78 11.16 2.91 -8.89
N GLU A 79 12.16 2.69 -9.75
CA GLU A 79 11.96 2.23 -11.12
C GLU A 79 11.18 0.91 -11.21
N LEU A 80 10.08 0.93 -11.95
CA LEU A 80 9.31 -0.25 -12.30
C LEU A 80 10.04 -1.06 -13.37
N GLY A 81 10.20 -2.36 -13.11
CA GLY A 81 10.89 -3.26 -14.04
C GLY A 81 10.17 -3.36 -15.39
N GLU A 82 10.91 -3.24 -16.50
CA GLU A 82 10.33 -3.27 -17.86
C GLU A 82 9.71 -4.61 -18.30
N HIS A 83 9.85 -5.65 -17.48
CA HIS A 83 9.27 -6.98 -17.71
C HIS A 83 7.85 -7.08 -17.14
N ILE A 84 7.40 -6.07 -16.39
CA ILE A 84 6.04 -6.00 -15.84
C ILE A 84 5.14 -5.34 -16.89
N GLU A 85 4.04 -6.00 -17.26
CA GLU A 85 3.08 -5.46 -18.22
C GLU A 85 2.09 -4.49 -17.56
N HIS A 86 1.57 -4.84 -16.37
CA HIS A 86 0.62 -4.02 -15.61
C HIS A 86 1.07 -3.88 -14.17
N ALA A 87 1.04 -2.66 -13.64
CA ALA A 87 1.32 -2.36 -12.24
C ALA A 87 0.19 -1.50 -11.66
N TYR A 88 -0.38 -1.97 -10.55
CA TYR A 88 -1.44 -1.30 -9.81
C TYR A 88 -1.02 -1.13 -8.36
N HIS A 89 -1.10 0.09 -7.84
CA HIS A 89 -0.70 0.43 -6.48
C HIS A 89 -1.79 1.24 -5.79
N ALA A 90 -2.41 0.69 -4.76
CA ALA A 90 -3.30 1.45 -3.89
C ALA A 90 -2.49 2.15 -2.79
N LEU A 91 -2.67 3.46 -2.60
CA LEU A 91 -1.86 4.30 -1.70
C LEU A 91 -2.70 4.91 -0.57
N ALA A 92 -2.16 4.94 0.64
CA ALA A 92 -2.83 5.48 1.83
C ALA A 92 -2.63 6.99 1.97
N ILE A 93 -3.71 7.78 2.07
CA ILE A 93 -3.63 9.22 2.32
C ILE A 93 -3.35 9.52 3.80
N ASP A 94 -4.01 8.80 4.71
CA ASP A 94 -4.09 9.13 6.13
C ASP A 94 -3.04 8.38 6.99
N GLU A 95 -2.05 7.75 6.36
CA GLU A 95 -0.90 7.19 7.08
C GLU A 95 0.08 8.28 7.48
N THR A 96 0.21 8.50 8.79
CA THR A 96 0.99 9.60 9.36
C THR A 96 2.32 9.19 9.99
N ARG A 97 2.62 7.88 10.06
CA ARG A 97 3.89 7.40 10.61
C ARG A 97 5.01 7.68 9.61
N SER A 98 6.02 8.41 10.04
CA SER A 98 7.21 8.78 9.25
C SER A 98 7.91 7.58 8.60
N ASP A 99 8.02 6.47 9.32
CA ASP A 99 8.65 5.24 8.83
C ASP A 99 7.83 4.51 7.74
N PHE A 100 6.56 4.89 7.56
CA PHE A 100 5.63 4.31 6.61
C PHE A 100 5.43 5.24 5.40
N ASN A 101 6.47 5.95 4.97
CA ASN A 101 6.39 6.70 3.71
C ASN A 101 6.32 5.73 2.52
N CYS A 102 5.38 5.98 1.60
CA CYS A 102 5.12 5.09 0.48
C CYS A 102 6.26 5.15 -0.55
N CYS A 103 6.69 3.98 -1.02
CA CYS A 103 7.63 3.84 -2.14
C CYS A 103 6.80 3.71 -3.43
N LYS A 104 6.67 4.84 -4.13
CA LYS A 104 5.94 4.93 -5.39
C LYS A 104 6.74 4.32 -6.52
N PHE A 105 6.07 3.74 -7.50
CA PHE A 105 6.70 3.29 -8.73
C PHE A 105 6.94 4.44 -9.71
N GLU A 106 8.04 4.35 -10.46
CA GLU A 106 8.39 5.25 -11.54
C GLU A 106 8.49 4.45 -12.84
N GLN A 107 7.68 4.80 -13.84
CA GLN A 107 7.73 4.16 -15.14
C GLN A 107 8.94 4.66 -15.95
N THR A 108 9.77 3.72 -16.39
CA THR A 108 10.91 4.01 -17.28
C THR A 108 10.46 4.18 -18.73
N ASP A 109 11.28 4.85 -19.55
CA ASP A 109 11.03 4.97 -20.99
C ASP A 109 10.99 3.60 -21.69
N GLY A 110 11.75 2.61 -21.18
CA GLY A 110 11.74 1.26 -21.71
C GLY A 110 10.42 0.54 -21.45
N GLY A 111 9.90 0.62 -20.22
CA GLY A 111 8.56 0.12 -19.89
C GLY A 111 7.47 0.77 -20.74
N ARG A 112 7.53 2.10 -20.88
CA ARG A 112 6.59 2.88 -21.70
C ARG A 112 6.58 2.43 -23.16
N ARG A 113 7.75 2.20 -23.78
CA ARG A 113 7.84 1.70 -25.17
C ARG A 113 7.28 0.28 -25.34
N LYS A 114 7.27 -0.52 -24.28
CA LYS A 114 6.67 -1.87 -24.26
C LYS A 114 5.17 -1.86 -23.99
N GLY A 115 4.55 -0.68 -23.82
CA GLY A 115 3.13 -0.56 -23.51
C GLY A 115 2.79 -0.90 -22.05
N GLN A 116 3.77 -0.82 -21.13
CA GLN A 116 3.54 -1.03 -19.70
C GLN A 116 2.48 -0.06 -19.17
N ILE A 117 1.53 -0.58 -18.41
CA ILE A 117 0.49 0.19 -17.74
C ILE A 117 0.88 0.35 -16.26
N LEU A 118 0.91 1.59 -15.78
CA LEU A 118 1.10 1.93 -14.37
C LEU A 118 -0.10 2.75 -13.89
N LYS A 119 -0.71 2.33 -12.78
CA LYS A 119 -1.72 3.12 -12.06
C LYS A 119 -1.39 3.15 -10.58
N GLN A 120 -1.28 4.34 -10.00
CA GLN A 120 -1.08 4.52 -8.56
C GLN A 120 -2.23 5.36 -8.02
N CYS A 121 -3.13 4.76 -7.26
CA CYS A 121 -4.37 5.40 -6.85
C CYS A 121 -4.40 5.64 -5.34
N TRP A 122 -4.61 6.89 -4.95
CA TRP A 122 -4.70 7.34 -3.57
C TRP A 122 -6.12 7.16 -3.01
N PHE A 123 -6.21 6.59 -1.81
CA PHE A 123 -7.43 6.31 -1.08
C PHE A 123 -7.36 6.88 0.34
N SER A 124 -8.52 7.25 0.88
CA SER A 124 -8.64 7.59 2.30
C SER A 124 -8.41 6.34 3.15
N GLY A 125 -7.67 6.50 4.24
CA GLY A 125 -7.24 5.40 5.09
C GLY A 125 -5.76 5.47 5.45
N SER A 126 -5.42 4.83 6.57
CA SER A 126 -4.06 4.48 6.97
C SER A 126 -3.51 3.27 6.20
N HIS A 127 -2.26 2.87 6.46
CA HIS A 127 -1.65 1.70 5.80
C HIS A 127 -2.51 0.43 5.92
N SER A 128 -3.08 0.15 7.10
CA SER A 128 -3.95 -1.01 7.33
C SER A 128 -5.34 -0.84 6.71
N ASP A 129 -5.81 0.39 6.51
CA ASP A 129 -7.08 0.65 5.82
C ASP A 129 -6.95 0.45 4.31
N ILE A 130 -5.72 0.48 3.77
CA ILE A 130 -5.47 0.22 2.35
C ILE A 130 -5.08 -1.24 2.10
N GLY A 131 -4.23 -1.81 2.95
CA GLY A 131 -3.74 -3.18 2.84
C GLY A 131 -4.59 -4.24 3.54
N GLY A 132 -5.56 -3.82 4.36
CA GLY A 132 -6.33 -4.69 5.26
C GLY A 132 -5.66 -4.92 6.62
N GLY A 133 -6.44 -5.39 7.58
CA GLY A 133 -5.99 -5.70 8.94
C GLY A 133 -6.74 -4.99 10.07
N SER A 134 -7.67 -4.09 9.72
CA SER A 134 -8.64 -3.50 10.64
C SER A 134 -9.89 -4.38 10.78
N GLU A 135 -10.57 -4.33 11.92
CA GLU A 135 -11.84 -5.04 12.15
C GLU A 135 -12.97 -4.44 11.29
N GLU A 136 -13.04 -3.12 11.26
CA GLU A 136 -13.91 -2.37 10.36
C GLU A 136 -13.14 -2.15 9.05
N HIS A 137 -13.60 -2.72 7.94
CA HIS A 137 -12.74 -2.90 6.76
C HIS A 137 -13.28 -2.28 5.46
N ASP A 138 -14.29 -1.38 5.54
CA ASP A 138 -14.89 -0.71 4.38
C ASP A 138 -13.85 -0.06 3.47
N LEU A 139 -12.86 0.66 4.03
CA LEU A 139 -11.80 1.32 3.25
C LEU A 139 -10.90 0.32 2.51
N SER A 140 -10.58 -0.82 3.14
CA SER A 140 -9.76 -1.87 2.50
C SER A 140 -10.57 -2.69 1.50
N ASP A 141 -11.89 -2.77 1.67
CA ASP A 141 -12.77 -3.34 0.65
C ASP A 141 -12.73 -2.46 -0.60
N LEU A 142 -12.80 -1.13 -0.47
CA LEU A 142 -12.69 -0.23 -1.62
C LEU A 142 -11.40 -0.43 -2.41
N THR A 143 -10.26 -0.57 -1.73
CA THR A 143 -8.97 -0.76 -2.40
C THR A 143 -8.84 -2.15 -3.01
N LEU A 144 -9.36 -3.18 -2.34
CA LEU A 144 -9.44 -4.54 -2.87
C LEU A 144 -10.30 -4.59 -4.13
N TRP A 145 -11.47 -3.96 -4.12
CA TRP A 145 -12.38 -3.93 -5.27
C TRP A 145 -11.81 -3.13 -6.44
N TRP A 146 -11.13 -2.02 -6.18
CA TRP A 146 -10.38 -1.30 -7.21
C TRP A 146 -9.31 -2.20 -7.84
N MET A 147 -8.57 -2.96 -7.03
CA MET A 147 -7.57 -3.91 -7.52
C MET A 147 -8.22 -5.00 -8.37
N VAL A 148 -9.30 -5.62 -7.88
CA VAL A 148 -10.06 -6.66 -8.60
C VAL A 148 -10.59 -6.14 -9.94
N ALA A 149 -11.12 -4.91 -9.96
CA ALA A 149 -11.63 -4.30 -11.17
C ALA A 149 -10.52 -4.06 -12.21
N ASN A 150 -9.30 -3.74 -11.77
CA ASN A 150 -8.16 -3.56 -12.66
C ASN A 150 -7.58 -4.87 -13.21
N ILE A 151 -7.71 -5.99 -12.48
CA ILE A 151 -7.12 -7.28 -12.86
C ILE A 151 -8.13 -8.29 -13.44
N GLY A 152 -9.42 -7.95 -13.48
CA GLY A 152 -10.50 -8.87 -13.84
C GLY A 152 -10.44 -9.43 -15.27
N ASP A 153 -9.68 -8.80 -16.17
CA ASP A 153 -9.39 -9.29 -17.52
C ASP A 153 -8.18 -10.25 -17.56
N MET A 154 -7.39 -10.30 -16.50
CA MET A 154 -6.17 -11.12 -16.38
C MET A 154 -6.36 -12.33 -15.45
N LEU A 155 -7.18 -12.20 -14.42
CA LEU A 155 -7.43 -13.23 -13.42
C LEU A 155 -8.92 -13.52 -13.28
N SER A 156 -9.28 -14.79 -13.23
CA SER A 156 -10.64 -15.21 -12.88
C SER A 156 -10.84 -15.02 -11.38
N ILE A 157 -11.70 -14.06 -11.02
CA ILE A 157 -12.02 -13.75 -9.63
C ILE A 157 -13.42 -14.26 -9.29
N ASP A 158 -13.56 -14.92 -8.16
CA ASP A 158 -14.87 -15.27 -7.61
C ASP A 158 -15.51 -14.03 -6.97
N VAL A 159 -16.20 -13.27 -7.81
CA VAL A 159 -16.87 -12.03 -7.40
C VAL A 159 -17.92 -12.31 -6.33
N ALA A 160 -18.65 -13.43 -6.42
CA ALA A 160 -19.68 -13.78 -5.45
C ALA A 160 -19.09 -14.03 -4.06
N TYR A 161 -17.94 -14.72 -4.00
CA TYR A 161 -17.21 -14.91 -2.75
C TYR A 161 -16.75 -13.57 -2.16
N ILE A 162 -16.10 -12.71 -2.94
CA ILE A 162 -15.61 -11.40 -2.43
C ILE A 162 -16.78 -10.53 -1.96
N THR A 163 -17.89 -10.49 -2.70
CA THR A 163 -19.11 -9.78 -2.27
C THR A 163 -19.65 -10.32 -0.95
N SER A 164 -19.58 -11.62 -0.70
CA SER A 164 -20.05 -12.23 0.55
C SER A 164 -19.22 -11.86 1.79
N LEU A 165 -18.01 -11.32 1.60
CA LEU A 165 -17.14 -10.88 2.68
C LEU A 165 -17.42 -9.44 3.13
N LEU A 166 -18.20 -8.67 2.37
CA LEU A 166 -18.52 -7.28 2.70
C LEU A 166 -19.34 -7.21 3.99
N ASN A 167 -18.91 -6.35 4.91
CA ASN A 167 -19.60 -6.06 6.16
C ASN A 167 -19.49 -4.56 6.49
N PRO A 168 -20.08 -3.68 5.65
CA PRO A 168 -19.82 -2.26 5.75
C PRO A 168 -20.42 -1.65 7.02
N VAL A 169 -19.62 -0.83 7.71
CA VAL A 169 -20.04 -0.08 8.89
C VAL A 169 -20.50 1.34 8.56
N ALA A 170 -20.24 1.81 7.33
CA ALA A 170 -20.61 3.13 6.85
C ALA A 170 -21.05 3.12 5.37
N PRO A 171 -21.77 4.18 4.91
CA PRO A 171 -21.97 4.42 3.49
C PRO A 171 -20.67 4.40 2.68
N TRP A 172 -20.78 4.06 1.41
CA TRP A 172 -19.65 3.90 0.50
C TRP A 172 -18.66 5.08 0.57
N GLY A 173 -17.41 4.81 0.95
CA GLY A 173 -16.35 5.81 1.09
C GLY A 173 -16.44 6.72 2.32
N MET A 174 -17.38 6.48 3.24
CA MET A 174 -17.63 7.34 4.41
C MET A 174 -17.11 6.77 5.74
N GLN A 175 -16.54 5.56 5.76
CA GLN A 175 -15.86 5.06 6.95
C GLN A 175 -14.71 6.02 7.32
N PRO A 176 -14.64 6.52 8.56
CA PRO A 176 -13.52 7.33 9.01
C PRO A 176 -12.21 6.53 8.98
N PRO A 177 -11.08 7.12 8.52
CA PRO A 177 -9.78 6.46 8.59
C PRO A 177 -9.41 6.04 10.01
N HIS A 178 -8.81 4.87 10.16
CA HIS A 178 -8.29 4.44 11.46
C HIS A 178 -7.03 5.22 11.81
N ASN A 179 -6.83 5.46 13.11
CA ASN A 179 -5.61 6.08 13.58
C ASN A 179 -4.44 5.09 13.52
N SER A 180 -3.46 5.34 12.65
CA SER A 180 -2.28 4.48 12.50
C SER A 180 -1.31 4.51 13.68
N ARG A 181 -1.43 5.51 14.57
CA ARG A 181 -0.53 5.77 15.70
C ARG A 181 -1.09 5.23 17.01
N ILE A 182 -1.25 3.91 17.07
CA ILE A 182 -1.65 3.19 18.29
C ILE A 182 -0.45 2.52 18.97
N GLY A 183 -0.53 2.32 20.29
CA GLY A 183 0.51 1.63 21.07
C GLY A 183 1.86 2.33 21.03
N ILE A 184 2.93 1.59 20.70
CA ILE A 184 4.32 2.12 20.67
C ILE A 184 4.52 3.23 19.62
N PHE A 185 3.69 3.29 18.59
CA PHE A 185 3.75 4.28 17.51
C PHE A 185 3.05 5.60 17.85
N ALA A 186 2.39 5.70 19.02
CA ALA A 186 1.78 6.95 19.47
C ALA A 186 2.79 8.09 19.65
N LEU A 187 4.08 7.76 19.86
CA LEU A 187 5.16 8.70 20.10
C LEU A 187 5.90 9.16 18.83
N SER A 188 5.59 8.62 17.65
CA SER A 188 6.31 8.98 16.42
C SER A 188 6.06 10.44 16.02
N GLU A 189 6.87 11.06 15.17
CA GLU A 189 6.46 12.31 14.52
C GLU A 189 5.34 12.04 13.49
N ALA A 190 4.38 12.98 13.39
CA ALA A 190 3.27 12.88 12.44
C ALA A 190 3.69 13.59 11.16
N ASN A 191 3.81 12.85 10.06
CA ASN A 191 4.12 13.40 8.75
C ASN A 191 2.94 13.15 7.81
N ALA A 192 2.35 14.22 7.30
CA ALA A 192 1.39 14.12 6.21
C ALA A 192 2.13 13.73 4.93
N ARG A 193 1.57 12.78 4.16
CA ARG A 193 2.13 12.39 2.87
C ARG A 193 1.95 13.49 1.82
N GLU A 194 2.88 13.55 0.88
CA GLU A 194 2.82 14.47 -0.25
C GLU A 194 1.92 13.91 -1.34
N LEU A 195 0.73 14.48 -1.47
CA LEU A 195 -0.23 14.10 -2.50
C LEU A 195 0.08 14.81 -3.84
N PRO A 196 -0.28 14.19 -4.98
CA PRO A 196 -0.12 14.83 -6.27
C PRO A 196 -0.98 16.11 -6.34
N THR A 197 -0.41 17.15 -6.93
CA THR A 197 -1.13 18.42 -7.22
C THR A 197 -1.48 18.55 -8.69
N VAL A 198 -0.76 17.82 -9.56
CA VAL A 198 -0.94 17.74 -11.00
C VAL A 198 -0.66 16.31 -11.45
N THR A 199 -1.15 15.94 -12.63
CA THR A 199 -0.86 14.63 -13.22
C THR A 199 0.61 14.51 -13.60
N ASP A 200 1.23 13.36 -13.33
CA ASP A 200 2.61 13.05 -13.67
C ASP A 200 2.67 11.84 -14.62
N ASN A 201 3.45 11.96 -15.70
CA ASN A 201 3.66 10.92 -16.71
C ASN A 201 4.70 9.87 -16.29
N MET A 202 5.36 10.05 -15.14
CA MET A 202 6.30 9.10 -14.57
C MET A 202 5.64 8.21 -13.53
N THR A 203 4.87 8.80 -12.61
CA THR A 203 4.23 8.06 -11.51
C THR A 203 2.77 7.71 -11.78
N TYR A 204 2.05 8.42 -12.65
CA TYR A 204 0.64 8.13 -12.97
C TYR A 204 -0.26 8.09 -11.73
N GLU A 205 -0.03 9.02 -10.80
CA GLU A 205 -0.82 9.13 -9.58
C GLU A 205 -2.22 9.70 -9.84
N THR A 206 -3.24 9.09 -9.25
CA THR A 206 -4.64 9.52 -9.27
C THR A 206 -5.26 9.44 -7.87
N ILE A 207 -6.40 10.08 -7.66
CA ILE A 207 -7.15 10.06 -6.41
C ILE A 207 -8.49 9.35 -6.67
N HIS A 208 -8.84 8.40 -5.81
CA HIS A 208 -10.08 7.67 -5.95
C HIS A 208 -11.30 8.54 -5.59
N PRO A 209 -12.43 8.48 -6.33
CA PRO A 209 -13.64 9.25 -6.01
C PRO A 209 -14.23 9.02 -4.61
N SER A 210 -13.95 7.88 -3.97
CA SER A 210 -14.37 7.64 -2.57
C SER A 210 -13.77 8.64 -1.59
N VAL A 211 -12.61 9.22 -1.88
CA VAL A 211 -11.95 10.21 -1.03
C VAL A 211 -12.83 11.44 -0.80
N LEU A 212 -13.64 11.80 -1.81
CA LEU A 212 -14.56 12.94 -1.73
C LEU A 212 -15.78 12.67 -0.84
N ARG A 213 -16.00 11.43 -0.42
CA ARG A 213 -17.10 11.04 0.48
C ARG A 213 -16.75 11.19 1.95
N GLN A 214 -15.47 11.37 2.27
CA GLN A 214 -15.02 11.62 3.63
C GLN A 214 -15.66 12.88 4.22
N LYS A 215 -15.82 12.89 5.54
CA LYS A 215 -16.40 14.04 6.27
C LYS A 215 -15.57 15.32 6.11
N GLN A 216 -14.25 15.16 6.00
CA GLN A 216 -13.29 16.23 5.72
C GLN A 216 -12.51 15.84 4.46
N PRO A 217 -13.09 16.02 3.27
CA PRO A 217 -12.45 15.61 2.04
C PRO A 217 -11.24 16.51 1.78
N ILE A 218 -10.15 15.93 1.28
CA ILE A 218 -9.01 16.70 0.80
C ILE A 218 -9.41 17.50 -0.44
N ALA A 219 -8.86 18.71 -0.58
CA ALA A 219 -8.97 19.44 -1.82
C ALA A 219 -8.06 18.78 -2.86
N CYS A 220 -8.62 18.40 -4.01
CA CYS A 220 -7.86 17.84 -5.13
C CYS A 220 -8.29 18.50 -6.44
N ASP A 221 -7.36 18.56 -7.40
CA ASP A 221 -7.69 18.92 -8.77
C ASP A 221 -8.62 17.84 -9.36
N PRO A 222 -9.78 18.18 -9.96
CA PRO A 222 -10.63 17.22 -10.64
C PRO A 222 -9.90 16.38 -11.71
N ALA A 223 -8.82 16.89 -12.30
CA ALA A 223 -8.00 16.16 -13.26
C ALA A 223 -7.23 14.97 -12.65
N LEU A 224 -7.08 14.94 -11.33
CA LEU A 224 -6.46 13.83 -10.61
C LEU A 224 -7.45 12.73 -10.23
N LEU A 225 -8.76 12.97 -10.33
CA LEU A 225 -9.75 11.96 -9.99
C LEU A 225 -9.78 10.87 -11.05
N CYS A 226 -9.62 9.61 -10.64
CA CYS A 226 -9.82 8.49 -11.55
C CYS A 226 -11.31 8.24 -11.79
N GLU A 227 -11.63 7.68 -12.95
CA GLU A 227 -12.97 7.14 -13.22
C GLU A 227 -13.16 5.82 -12.47
N LEU A 228 -14.38 5.55 -12.00
CA LEU A 228 -14.73 4.25 -11.45
C LEU A 228 -14.80 3.23 -12.59
N LEU A 229 -14.19 2.07 -12.40
CA LEU A 229 -14.36 0.95 -13.32
C LEU A 229 -15.77 0.34 -13.17
N PRO A 230 -16.32 -0.34 -14.20
CA PRO A 230 -17.69 -0.86 -14.16
C PRO A 230 -18.01 -1.73 -12.94
N LEU A 231 -17.03 -2.52 -12.48
CA LEU A 231 -17.19 -3.34 -11.28
C LEU A 231 -17.27 -2.50 -9.99
N GLU A 232 -16.52 -1.40 -9.93
CA GLU A 232 -16.57 -0.46 -8.81
C GLU A 232 -17.87 0.35 -8.79
N GLU A 233 -18.40 0.71 -9.97
CA GLU A 233 -19.73 1.33 -10.10
C GLU A 233 -20.84 0.39 -9.60
N GLU A 234 -20.75 -0.89 -9.94
CA GLU A 234 -21.67 -1.92 -9.46
C GLU A 234 -21.58 -2.09 -7.94
N LEU A 235 -20.37 -2.15 -7.39
CA LEU A 235 -20.13 -2.19 -5.95
C LEU A 235 -20.72 -0.96 -5.25
N GLN A 236 -20.45 0.24 -5.76
CA GLN A 236 -20.95 1.49 -5.19
C GLN A 236 -22.48 1.50 -5.16
N LYS A 237 -23.12 1.05 -6.25
CA LYS A 237 -24.57 1.00 -6.37
C LYS A 237 -25.20 -0.01 -5.41
N ASN A 238 -24.54 -1.14 -5.17
CA ASN A 238 -25.03 -2.25 -4.36
C ASN A 238 -24.39 -2.31 -2.96
N TRP A 239 -23.76 -1.22 -2.51
CA TRP A 239 -23.04 -1.17 -1.24
C TRP A 239 -23.99 -1.51 -0.08
N PRO A 240 -23.75 -2.61 0.67
CA PRO A 240 -24.76 -3.23 1.53
C PRO A 240 -24.83 -2.57 2.90
N VAL A 241 -25.11 -1.27 2.97
CA VAL A 241 -25.35 -0.60 4.24
C VAL A 241 -26.78 -0.91 4.68
N GLU A 242 -26.89 -1.72 5.73
CA GLU A 242 -28.14 -1.82 6.46
C GLU A 242 -28.51 -0.43 6.96
N ASP A 243 -29.79 -0.06 6.87
CA ASP A 243 -30.32 1.15 7.51
C ASP A 243 -29.87 1.16 8.97
N ILE A 244 -28.84 1.95 9.30
CA ILE A 244 -28.31 2.05 10.65
C ILE A 244 -29.44 2.62 11.51
N VAL A 245 -30.18 1.75 12.19
CA VAL A 245 -31.06 2.13 13.28
C VAL A 245 -30.13 2.76 14.33
N PRO A 246 -30.27 4.06 14.66
CA PRO A 246 -29.38 4.70 15.61
C PRO A 246 -29.46 3.94 16.93
N GLN A 247 -28.35 3.30 17.32
CA GLN A 247 -28.24 2.70 18.63
C GLN A 247 -28.42 3.83 19.66
N LYS A 248 -29.44 3.66 20.52
CA LYS A 248 -29.68 4.56 21.65
C LYS A 248 -28.40 4.70 22.47
N ASP A 249 -27.98 5.95 22.68
CA ASP A 249 -26.94 6.35 23.61
C ASP A 249 -27.09 5.58 24.93
N THR A 250 -26.21 4.63 25.17
CA THR A 250 -26.08 4.00 26.49
C THR A 250 -25.08 4.83 27.29
N PRO A 251 -25.44 5.34 28.49
CA PRO A 251 -24.55 6.20 29.24
C PRO A 251 -23.28 5.45 29.68
N PRO A 252 -22.13 6.14 29.82
CA PRO A 252 -20.89 5.51 30.22
C PRO A 252 -21.00 4.97 31.64
N GLN A 253 -20.84 3.65 31.82
CA GLN A 253 -20.67 3.06 33.13
C GLN A 253 -19.25 3.30 33.65
N SER A 254 -19.20 3.80 34.88
CA SER A 254 -18.01 4.12 35.65
C SER A 254 -17.19 2.88 36.02
N THR A 255 -15.91 2.96 35.68
CA THR A 255 -14.72 2.22 36.13
C THR A 255 -14.79 1.35 37.40
N SER A 256 -14.21 0.15 37.32
CA SER A 256 -12.95 -0.20 38.02
C SER A 256 -12.32 -1.48 37.43
N PRO A 257 -11.00 -1.55 37.16
CA PRO A 257 -10.39 -2.75 36.63
C PRO A 257 -9.84 -3.66 37.75
N SER A 258 -10.30 -4.91 37.77
CA SER A 258 -9.58 -6.03 38.38
C SER A 258 -8.83 -6.77 37.26
N LEU A 259 -7.49 -6.80 37.35
CA LEU A 259 -6.62 -7.62 36.49
C LEU A 259 -6.99 -9.11 36.63
N PRO A 260 -7.07 -9.84 35.50
CA PRO A 260 -6.56 -11.19 35.45
C PRO A 260 -5.30 -11.25 34.58
N ASP A 261 -4.35 -11.98 35.14
CA ASP A 261 -3.16 -12.54 34.53
C ASP A 261 -3.53 -13.48 33.37
N VAL A 262 -2.54 -13.75 32.49
CA VAL A 262 -2.42 -14.81 31.47
C VAL A 262 -2.27 -14.28 30.03
N GLY A 263 -1.08 -14.56 29.47
CA GLY A 263 -0.94 -14.99 28.09
C GLY A 263 -0.26 -14.01 27.16
N THR A 264 1.07 -14.04 27.13
CA THR A 264 1.88 -13.50 26.03
C THR A 264 1.43 -14.12 24.71
N LEU A 265 0.70 -13.37 23.89
CA LEU A 265 0.56 -13.62 22.46
C LEU A 265 1.08 -12.38 21.73
N THR A 266 2.36 -12.40 21.45
CA THR A 266 2.98 -11.54 20.44
C THR A 266 2.41 -11.96 19.09
N PHE A 267 1.46 -11.20 18.55
CA PHE A 267 1.18 -11.23 17.13
C PHE A 267 2.25 -10.42 16.43
N ASP A 268 3.20 -11.14 15.82
CA ASP A 268 4.15 -10.57 14.88
C ASP A 268 3.38 -10.00 13.68
N CYS A 269 3.13 -8.69 13.70
CA CYS A 269 2.71 -7.92 12.53
C CYS A 269 3.93 -7.75 11.62
N LEU A 270 4.34 -8.83 10.96
CA LEU A 270 5.57 -8.91 10.18
C LEU A 270 5.36 -9.82 8.96
N SER A 271 4.34 -9.52 8.16
CA SER A 271 4.24 -9.95 6.75
C SER A 271 2.92 -9.49 6.15
N CYS A 272 2.90 -8.32 5.49
CA CYS A 272 1.89 -8.04 4.47
C CYS A 272 2.55 -8.08 3.09
N SER A 273 2.54 -9.31 2.56
CA SER A 273 2.21 -9.72 1.20
C SER A 273 2.63 -8.82 0.02
N LEU A 274 3.80 -9.14 -0.51
CA LEU A 274 4.08 -8.96 -1.94
C LEU A 274 3.32 -10.06 -2.69
N ALA A 275 2.21 -9.73 -3.36
CA ALA A 275 1.62 -10.62 -4.35
C ALA A 275 2.41 -10.48 -5.66
N VAL A 276 3.48 -11.28 -5.81
CA VAL A 276 4.08 -11.51 -7.14
C VAL A 276 3.33 -12.70 -7.73
N LEU A 277 2.60 -12.47 -8.82
CA LEU A 277 2.03 -13.53 -9.65
C LEU A 277 2.53 -13.38 -11.09
#